data_AF-A0A946N3K6-F1
#
_entry.id   AF-A0A946N3K6-F1
#
_cell.length_a   1.000
_cell.length_b   1.000
_cell.length_c   1.000
_cell.angle_alpha   90.00
_cell.angle_beta   90.00
_cell.angle_gamma   90.00
#
_symmetry.space_group_name_H-M   'P 1'
#
loop_
_entity.id
_entity.type
_entity.pdbx_description
1 polymer ?
#
loop_
_entity_poly.entity_id
_entity_poly.type
_entity_poly.pdbx_seq_one_letter_code
_entity_poly.pdbx_strand_id
1 'polypeptide(L)'
;MNDDQVNKVESLLTKSELDNRSQELMRQFFNSIAEQPQFSKIMDLLERFPGLFENFCKCFQIKKDFLQQGKTEAEWNKFISTEKDVFDKLDD
;
A
#
# COMPACT_ATOMS: atom_id res chain seq x y z
N MET A 1 -5.77 15.63 -4.78
CA MET A 1 -5.60 14.91 -6.06
C MET A 1 -6.32 15.66 -7.15
N ASN A 2 -5.83 15.60 -8.39
CA ASN A 2 -6.60 16.02 -9.55
C ASN A 2 -7.52 14.88 -10.04
N ASP A 3 -8.42 15.17 -10.96
CA ASP A 3 -9.43 14.21 -11.44
C ASP A 3 -8.79 12.97 -12.10
N ASP A 4 -7.68 13.14 -12.82
CA ASP A 4 -6.96 12.03 -13.44
C ASP A 4 -6.39 11.05 -12.38
N GLN A 5 -5.84 11.58 -11.30
CA GLN A 5 -5.33 10.79 -10.18
C GLN A 5 -6.45 10.04 -9.46
N VAL A 6 -7.61 10.69 -9.25
CA VAL A 6 -8.80 10.05 -8.69
C VAL A 6 -9.24 8.88 -9.56
N ASN A 7 -9.36 9.10 -10.88
CA ASN A 7 -9.78 8.06 -11.82
C ASN A 7 -8.81 6.87 -11.85
N LYS A 8 -7.50 7.12 -11.77
CA LYS A 8 -6.48 6.07 -11.67
C LYS A 8 -6.63 5.25 -10.39
N VAL A 9 -6.79 5.90 -9.23
CA VAL A 9 -7.02 5.22 -7.95
C VAL A 9 -8.28 4.35 -8.03
N GLU A 10 -9.40 4.88 -8.51
CA GLU A 10 -10.64 4.12 -8.62
C GLU A 10 -10.54 2.94 -9.59
N SER A 11 -9.82 3.10 -10.71
CA SER A 11 -9.59 2.02 -11.66
C SER A 11 -8.78 0.87 -11.03
N LEU A 12 -7.75 1.20 -10.26
CA LEU A 12 -6.94 0.22 -9.55
C LEU A 12 -7.77 -0.50 -8.48
N LEU A 13 -8.50 0.25 -7.65
CA LEU A 13 -9.28 -0.33 -6.55
C LEU A 13 -10.42 -1.21 -7.05
N THR A 14 -11.10 -0.82 -8.12
CA THR A 14 -12.19 -1.61 -8.72
C THR A 14 -11.69 -2.97 -9.23
N LYS A 15 -10.42 -3.07 -9.64
CA LYS A 15 -9.79 -4.31 -10.10
C LYS A 15 -9.17 -5.12 -8.94
N SER A 16 -9.13 -4.57 -7.74
CA SER A 16 -8.54 -5.23 -6.58
C SER A 16 -9.51 -6.22 -5.93
N GLU A 17 -8.97 -7.26 -5.29
CA GLU A 17 -9.74 -8.19 -4.45
C GLU A 17 -10.04 -7.64 -3.04
N LEU A 18 -9.79 -6.34 -2.80
CA LEU A 18 -10.05 -5.71 -1.52
C LEU A 18 -11.56 -5.60 -1.26
N ASP A 19 -11.97 -5.90 -0.04
CA ASP A 19 -13.34 -5.58 0.43
C ASP A 19 -13.60 -4.06 0.41
N ASN A 20 -14.88 -3.67 0.41
CA ASN A 20 -15.27 -2.25 0.33
C ASN A 20 -14.64 -1.36 1.42
N ARG A 21 -14.45 -1.90 2.63
CA ARG A 21 -13.85 -1.14 3.74
C ARG A 21 -12.35 -0.94 3.51
N SER A 22 -11.67 -1.98 3.05
CA SER A 22 -10.25 -1.96 2.70
C SER A 22 -9.97 -1.03 1.50
N GLN A 23 -10.86 -1.03 0.50
CA GLN A 23 -10.78 -0.07 -0.61
C GLN A 23 -10.91 1.37 -0.12
N GLU A 24 -11.86 1.66 0.79
CA GLU A 24 -12.03 3.00 1.34
C GLU A 24 -10.80 3.48 2.13
N LEU A 25 -10.21 2.60 2.95
CA LEU A 25 -8.96 2.92 3.64
C LEU A 25 -7.80 3.15 2.66
N MET A 26 -7.75 2.36 1.58
CA MET A 26 -6.75 2.54 0.53
C MET A 26 -6.93 3.87 -0.22
N ARG A 27 -8.17 4.31 -0.49
CA ARG A 27 -8.45 5.64 -1.02
C ARG A 27 -7.93 6.73 -0.10
N GLN A 28 -8.22 6.62 1.19
CA GLN A 28 -7.75 7.57 2.20
C GLN A 28 -6.22 7.62 2.27
N PHE A 29 -5.57 6.47 2.14
CA PHE A 29 -4.11 6.41 2.03
C PHE A 29 -3.59 7.12 0.78
N PHE A 30 -4.10 6.81 -0.41
CA PHE A 30 -3.66 7.50 -1.63
C PHE A 30 -3.94 9.02 -1.57
N ASN A 31 -5.06 9.42 -0.98
CA ASN A 31 -5.37 10.82 -0.72
C ASN A 31 -4.33 11.48 0.21
N SER A 32 -3.87 10.80 1.26
CA SER A 32 -2.91 11.38 2.21
C SER A 32 -1.50 11.54 1.64
N ILE A 33 -1.16 10.74 0.63
CA ILE A 33 0.14 10.84 -0.07
C ILE A 33 0.05 11.56 -1.42
N ALA A 34 -1.11 12.09 -1.78
CA ALA A 34 -1.38 12.70 -3.09
C ALA A 34 -0.48 13.90 -3.42
N GLU A 35 -0.11 14.67 -2.39
CA GLU A 35 0.73 15.88 -2.54
C GLU A 35 2.22 15.56 -2.68
N GLN A 36 2.60 14.29 -2.50
CA GLN A 36 3.99 13.87 -2.63
C GLN A 36 4.45 14.00 -4.09
N PRO A 37 5.64 14.58 -4.38
CA PRO A 37 6.14 14.76 -5.75
C PRO A 37 6.21 13.45 -6.56
N GLN A 38 6.42 12.33 -5.89
CA GLN A 38 6.52 10.99 -6.46
C GLN A 38 5.16 10.32 -6.73
N PHE A 39 4.04 10.89 -6.27
CA PHE A 39 2.73 10.24 -6.33
C PHE A 39 2.35 9.81 -7.75
N SER A 40 2.51 10.68 -8.74
CA SER A 40 2.18 10.35 -10.14
C SER A 40 2.99 9.16 -10.65
N LYS A 41 4.29 9.10 -10.33
CA LYS A 41 5.16 7.98 -10.74
C LYS A 41 4.74 6.67 -10.07
N ILE A 42 4.32 6.73 -8.80
CA ILE A 42 3.79 5.56 -8.08
C ILE A 42 2.53 5.05 -8.78
N MET A 43 1.59 5.94 -9.08
CA MET A 43 0.34 5.56 -9.77
C MET A 43 0.61 4.92 -11.12
N ASP A 44 1.51 5.48 -11.92
CA ASP A 44 1.89 4.94 -13.22
C ASP A 44 2.53 3.54 -13.11
N LEU A 45 3.36 3.31 -12.07
CA LEU A 45 3.95 1.99 -11.82
C LEU A 45 2.89 0.96 -11.43
N LEU A 46 1.97 1.33 -10.54
CA LEU A 46 0.89 0.43 -10.11
C LEU A 46 -0.06 0.08 -11.26
N GLU A 47 -0.32 1.03 -12.17
CA GLU A 47 -1.12 0.79 -13.37
C GLU A 47 -0.40 -0.11 -14.39
N ARG A 48 0.89 0.14 -14.62
CA ARG A 48 1.70 -0.60 -15.60
C ARG A 48 2.00 -2.02 -15.17
N PHE A 49 2.09 -2.29 -13.87
CA PHE A 49 2.48 -3.58 -13.32
C PHE A 49 1.42 -4.10 -12.35
N PRO A 50 0.39 -4.82 -12.84
CA PRO A 50 -0.72 -5.31 -12.00
C PRO A 50 -0.25 -6.16 -10.81
N GLY A 51 0.75 -7.03 -11.01
CA GLY A 51 1.32 -7.84 -9.92
C GLY A 51 1.98 -7.01 -8.80
N LEU A 52 2.50 -5.82 -9.11
CA LEU A 52 3.02 -4.90 -8.10
C LEU A 52 1.88 -4.34 -7.25
N PHE A 53 0.77 -3.96 -7.89
CA PHE A 53 -0.41 -3.47 -7.19
C PHE A 53 -1.08 -4.56 -6.35
N GLU A 54 -1.17 -5.80 -6.85
CA GLU A 54 -1.65 -6.94 -6.06
C GLU A 54 -0.81 -7.16 -4.80
N ASN A 55 0.52 -7.14 -4.94
CA ASN A 55 1.42 -7.27 -3.80
C ASN A 55 1.27 -6.10 -2.82
N PHE A 56 1.11 -4.88 -3.34
CA PHE A 56 0.84 -3.71 -2.51
C PHE A 56 -0.47 -3.86 -1.71
N CYS A 57 -1.55 -4.35 -2.34
CA CYS A 57 -2.81 -4.65 -1.67
C CYS A 57 -2.65 -5.73 -0.58
N LYS A 58 -1.87 -6.79 -0.83
CA LYS A 58 -1.58 -7.83 0.17
C LYS A 58 -0.82 -7.26 1.37
N CYS A 59 0.24 -6.48 1.14
CA CYS A 59 0.98 -5.80 2.20
C CYS A 59 0.09 -4.86 3.02
N PHE A 60 -0.79 -4.12 2.34
CA PHE A 60 -1.75 -3.24 2.99
C PHE A 60 -2.74 -4.01 3.88
N GLN A 61 -3.27 -5.14 3.42
CA GLN A 61 -4.14 -6.00 4.22
C GLN A 61 -3.42 -6.53 5.46
N ILE A 62 -2.18 -7.02 5.31
CA ILE A 62 -1.37 -7.49 6.44
C ILE A 62 -1.17 -6.37 7.47
N LYS A 63 -0.83 -5.15 7.02
CA LYS A 63 -0.67 -3.99 7.92
C LYS A 63 -2.00 -3.65 8.60
N LYS A 64 -3.12 -3.66 7.88
CA LYS A 64 -4.45 -3.42 8.44
C LYS A 64 -4.78 -4.42 9.55
N ASP A 65 -4.59 -5.71 9.28
CA ASP A 65 -4.90 -6.78 10.22
C ASP A 65 -3.99 -6.73 11.46
N PHE A 66 -2.71 -6.37 11.26
CA PHE A 66 -1.77 -6.14 12.34
C PHE A 66 -2.26 -5.02 13.28
N LEU A 67 -2.66 -3.87 12.71
CA LEU A 67 -3.17 -2.73 13.50
C LEU A 67 -4.52 -3.04 14.16
N GLN A 68 -5.40 -3.82 13.51
CA GLN A 68 -6.68 -4.24 14.08
C GLN A 68 -6.54 -5.12 15.32
N GLN A 69 -5.42 -5.82 15.48
CA GLN A 69 -5.10 -6.58 16.69
C GLN A 69 -4.64 -5.69 17.86
N GLY A 70 -4.74 -4.37 17.74
CA GLY A 70 -4.31 -3.41 18.76
C GLY A 70 -2.81 -3.18 18.77
N LYS A 71 -2.08 -3.65 17.75
CA LYS A 71 -0.66 -3.39 17.59
C LYS A 71 -0.42 -1.96 17.12
N THR A 72 0.69 -1.39 17.55
CA THR A 72 1.09 -0.02 17.23
C THR A 72 1.88 0.05 15.92
N GLU A 73 1.93 1.25 15.33
CA GLU A 73 2.80 1.51 14.19
C GLU A 73 4.30 1.32 14.53
N ALA A 74 4.69 1.57 15.79
CA ALA A 74 6.06 1.31 16.25
C ALA A 74 6.39 -0.19 16.22
N GLU A 75 5.44 -1.06 16.62
CA GLU A 75 5.60 -2.52 16.52
C GLU A 75 5.67 -2.98 15.06
N TRP A 76 4.88 -2.37 14.17
CA TRP A 76 4.96 -2.64 12.73
C TRP A 76 6.33 -2.29 12.16
N ASN A 77 6.84 -1.09 12.46
CA ASN A 77 8.15 -0.66 11.98
C ASN A 77 9.28 -1.55 12.52
N LYS A 78 9.17 -2.02 13.76
CA LYS A 78 10.11 -3.00 14.33
C LYS A 78 10.05 -4.34 13.60
N PHE A 79 8.85 -4.82 13.27
CA PHE A 79 8.66 -6.05 12.50
C PHE A 79 9.34 -5.95 11.13
N ILE A 80 9.10 -4.87 10.37
CA ILE A 80 9.72 -4.63 9.05
C ILE A 80 11.25 -4.50 9.16
N SER A 81 11.76 -3.84 10.20
CA SER A 81 13.22 -3.77 10.43
C SER A 81 13.82 -5.15 10.68
N THR A 82 13.13 -6.00 11.44
CA THR A 82 13.60 -7.36 11.73
C THR A 82 13.59 -8.22 10.48
N GLU A 83 12.55 -8.09 9.65
CA GLU A 83 12.46 -8.76 8.35
C GLU A 83 13.63 -8.36 7.45
N LYS A 84 13.92 -7.06 7.36
CA LYS A 84 15.06 -6.56 6.60
C LYS A 84 16.39 -7.15 7.10
N ASP A 85 16.62 -7.15 8.40
CA ASP A 85 17.85 -7.71 9.00
C ASP A 85 18.02 -9.22 8.71
N VAL A 86 16.92 -9.95 8.52
CA VAL A 86 16.97 -11.38 8.14
C VAL A 86 17.34 -11.53 6.67
N PHE A 87 16.75 -10.73 5.78
CA PHE A 87 17.08 -10.76 4.35
C PHE A 87 18.53 -10.34 4.10
N ASP A 88 18.98 -9.26 4.74
CA ASP A 88 20.36 -8.77 4.61
C ASP A 88 21.38 -9.85 5.04
N LYS A 89 21.04 -10.71 6.02
CA LYS A 89 21.90 -11.83 6.46
C LYS A 89 21.85 -13.07 5.57
N LEU A 90 20.86 -13.19 4.70
CA LEU A 90 20.74 -14.30 3.75
C LEU A 90 21.45 -13.99 2.42
N ASP A 91 21.70 -12.72 2.15
CA ASP A 91 22.46 -12.23 0.99
C ASP A 91 23.98 -12.15 1.25
N ASP A 92 24.43 -12.39 2.48
CA ASP A 92 25.84 -12.57 2.91
C ASP A 92 26.27 -14.06 2.93
#